data_AF-A0A535KPZ6-F1
#
_entry.id   AF-A0A535KPZ6-F1
#
_cell.length_a   1.000
_cell.length_b   1.000
_cell.length_c   1.000
_cell.angle_alpha   90.00
_cell.angle_beta   90.00
_cell.angle_gamma   90.00
#
_symmetry.space_group_name_H-M   'P 1'
#
loop_
_entity.id
_entity.type
_entity.pdbx_description
1 polymer ?
#
loop_
_entity_poly.entity_id
_entity_poly.type
_entity_poly.pdbx_seq_one_letter_code
_entity_poly.pdbx_strand_id
1 'polypeptide(L)'
;MGVIYHLNPLTTLPTAINNDPTFVHLYWSSQPSAYGPTWVAISSLLQWLTLPFGRQSLLPMVLALRFSGLLAHVCSTLLIWSITGQLQQRFGLVSARKRIVATLAFAWNPLLLFEACVNAHNDAVLLLLILLAIWFLLPGTHKLRGNILATLMLVLATCLKLNVALLLPFFLIFIWKQENQENALLRTPFVRTLSMALLYAGSIILLYAPFWQNG
;
A
#
# COMPACT_ATOMS: atom_id res chain seq x y z
N MET A 1 -13.50 9.22 12.73
CA MET A 1 -14.87 9.18 12.18
C MET A 1 -15.46 7.77 12.21
N GLY A 2 -14.86 6.77 11.55
CA GLY A 2 -15.42 5.42 11.50
C GLY A 2 -15.56 4.69 12.85
N VAL A 3 -14.53 4.75 13.70
CA VAL A 3 -14.53 3.95 14.95
C VAL A 3 -15.38 4.55 16.07
N ILE A 4 -15.22 5.85 16.33
CA ILE A 4 -15.88 6.52 17.47
C ILE A 4 -17.30 7.00 17.13
N TYR A 5 -17.49 7.48 15.90
CA TYR A 5 -18.73 8.16 15.48
C TYR A 5 -19.56 7.31 14.52
N HIS A 6 -19.05 6.14 14.09
CA HIS A 6 -19.72 5.26 13.13
C HIS A 6 -20.11 5.97 11.82
N LEU A 7 -19.33 6.99 11.45
CA LEU A 7 -19.52 7.76 10.22
C LEU A 7 -18.60 7.24 9.12
N ASN A 8 -19.11 7.17 7.89
CA ASN A 8 -18.34 6.82 6.71
C ASN A 8 -17.41 7.98 6.31
N PRO A 9 -16.07 7.85 6.47
CA PRO A 9 -15.15 8.95 6.16
C PRO A 9 -14.96 9.20 4.66
N LEU A 10 -15.44 8.30 3.78
CA LEU A 10 -15.34 8.46 2.32
C LEU A 10 -16.48 9.32 1.75
N THR A 11 -17.57 9.51 2.51
CA THR A 11 -18.74 10.28 2.08
C THR A 11 -19.08 11.41 3.04
N THR A 12 -18.80 11.25 4.34
CA THR A 12 -19.11 12.24 5.37
C THR A 12 -17.98 13.25 5.52
N LEU A 13 -18.35 14.54 5.60
CA LEU A 13 -17.43 15.63 5.87
C LEU A 13 -16.95 15.64 7.33
N PRO A 14 -15.69 16.00 7.60
CA PRO A 14 -15.19 16.18 8.96
C PRO A 14 -15.97 17.20 9.80
N THR A 15 -16.68 18.15 9.20
CA THR A 15 -17.54 19.10 9.93
C THR A 15 -18.65 18.44 10.75
N ALA A 16 -19.01 17.19 10.43
CA ALA A 16 -19.94 16.39 11.24
C ALA A 16 -19.40 16.04 12.64
N ILE A 17 -18.08 16.18 12.86
CA ILE A 17 -17.41 15.97 14.15
C ILE A 17 -16.75 17.25 14.68
N ASN A 18 -17.31 18.42 14.37
CA ASN A 18 -16.75 19.73 14.77
C ASN A 18 -16.55 19.91 16.29
N ASN A 19 -17.31 19.19 17.12
CA ASN A 19 -17.19 19.19 18.57
C ASN A 19 -16.07 18.28 19.10
N ASP A 20 -15.44 17.47 18.23
CA ASP A 20 -14.34 16.58 18.63
C ASP A 20 -13.04 17.39 18.84
N PRO A 21 -12.27 17.13 19.93
CA PRO A 21 -11.01 17.84 20.20
C PRO A 21 -9.98 17.75 19.08
N THR A 22 -10.04 16.70 18.25
CA THR A 22 -9.12 16.50 17.13
C THR A 22 -9.46 17.37 15.92
N PHE A 23 -10.69 17.90 15.82
CA PHE A 23 -11.18 18.64 14.65
C PHE A 23 -10.33 19.88 14.35
N VAL A 24 -9.88 20.60 15.38
CA VAL A 24 -9.06 21.82 15.24
C VAL A 24 -7.69 21.56 14.61
N HIS A 25 -7.26 20.29 14.55
CA HIS A 25 -5.99 19.88 13.95
C HIS A 25 -6.15 19.33 12.52
N LEU A 26 -7.37 19.27 11.98
CA LEU A 26 -7.63 18.78 10.64
C LEU A 26 -7.37 19.88 9.60
N TYR A 27 -6.46 19.60 8.66
CA TYR A 27 -6.18 20.52 7.57
C TYR A 27 -7.27 20.52 6.49
N TRP A 28 -7.82 19.35 6.16
CA TRP A 28 -8.90 19.19 5.19
C TRP A 28 -10.22 18.93 5.90
N SER A 29 -11.01 19.98 6.10
CA SER A 29 -12.32 19.90 6.78
C SER A 29 -13.51 20.02 5.84
N SER A 30 -13.32 20.59 4.65
CA SER A 30 -14.38 20.86 3.66
C SER A 30 -14.53 19.78 2.58
N GLN A 31 -13.89 18.63 2.75
CA GLN A 31 -14.01 17.49 1.84
C GLN A 31 -13.96 16.16 2.62
N PRO A 32 -14.55 15.07 2.08
CA PRO A 32 -14.35 13.73 2.62
C PRO A 32 -12.88 13.30 2.53
N SER A 33 -12.57 12.12 3.06
CA SER A 33 -11.22 11.55 2.98
C SER A 33 -10.76 11.46 1.52
N ALA A 34 -9.62 12.09 1.22
CA ALA A 34 -8.95 11.94 -0.08
C ALA A 34 -8.30 10.56 -0.25
N TYR A 35 -8.21 9.79 0.82
CA TYR A 35 -7.66 8.44 0.83
C TYR A 35 -8.78 7.42 0.86
N GLY A 36 -8.57 6.29 0.17
CA GLY A 36 -9.58 5.26 0.02
C GLY A 36 -9.69 4.27 1.19
N PRO A 37 -10.47 3.19 1.00
CA PRO A 37 -10.79 2.17 2.00
C PRO A 37 -9.59 1.59 2.73
N THR A 38 -8.46 1.37 2.05
CA THR A 38 -7.28 0.76 2.67
C THR A 38 -6.72 1.66 3.75
N TRP A 39 -6.63 2.97 3.50
CA TRP A 39 -6.16 3.90 4.52
C TRP A 39 -7.17 4.06 5.66
N VAL A 40 -8.47 4.07 5.34
CA VAL A 40 -9.54 4.10 6.33
C VAL A 40 -9.46 2.89 7.26
N ALA A 41 -9.25 1.68 6.73
CA ALA A 41 -9.11 0.47 7.52
C ALA A 41 -7.87 0.52 8.43
N ILE A 42 -6.71 0.95 7.90
CA ILE A 42 -5.47 1.08 8.68
C ILE A 42 -5.65 2.10 9.80
N SER A 43 -6.12 3.31 9.48
CA SER A 43 -6.33 4.37 10.47
C SER A 43 -7.40 4.01 11.50
N SER A 44 -8.44 3.26 11.11
CA SER A 44 -9.45 2.74 12.03
C SER A 44 -8.86 1.68 12.98
N LEU A 45 -8.02 0.78 12.47
CA LEU A 45 -7.32 -0.21 13.31
C LEU A 45 -6.41 0.49 14.32
N LEU A 46 -5.62 1.47 13.88
CA LEU A 46 -4.75 2.26 14.79
C LEU A 46 -5.57 3.05 15.80
N GLN A 47 -6.69 3.64 15.39
CA GLN A 47 -7.61 4.33 16.31
C GLN A 47 -8.17 3.34 17.33
N TRP A 48 -8.64 2.16 16.92
CA TRP A 48 -9.16 1.14 17.81
C TRP A 48 -8.13 0.67 18.84
N LEU A 49 -6.88 0.43 18.41
CA LEU A 49 -5.77 0.07 19.31
C LEU A 49 -5.40 1.17 20.30
N THR A 50 -5.64 2.44 19.95
CA THR A 50 -5.27 3.58 20.78
C THR A 50 -6.38 4.04 21.72
N LEU A 51 -7.64 3.60 21.52
CA LEU A 51 -8.78 3.93 22.38
C LEU A 51 -8.55 3.70 23.89
N PRO A 52 -7.91 2.61 24.34
CA PRO A 52 -7.67 2.37 25.77
C PRO A 52 -6.80 3.45 26.44
N PHE A 53 -6.01 4.21 25.66
CA PHE A 53 -5.14 5.28 26.17
C PHE A 53 -5.84 6.64 26.25
N GLY A 54 -7.16 6.69 26.00
CA GLY A 54 -7.99 7.88 26.13
C GLY A 54 -8.20 8.63 24.81
N ARG A 55 -9.32 9.36 24.74
CA ARG A 55 -9.78 10.08 23.53
C ARG A 55 -9.36 11.54 23.48
N GLN A 56 -9.02 12.12 24.64
CA GLN A 56 -8.69 13.53 24.79
C GLN A 56 -7.24 13.85 24.38
N SER A 57 -6.37 12.84 24.39
CA SER A 57 -4.97 12.99 24.01
C SER A 57 -4.75 12.51 22.58
N LEU A 58 -4.12 13.36 21.76
CA LEU A 58 -3.69 12.99 20.41
C LEU A 58 -2.44 12.10 20.42
N LEU A 59 -1.69 12.12 21.52
CA LEU A 59 -0.37 11.50 21.60
C LEU A 59 -0.38 10.00 21.23
N PRO A 60 -1.29 9.15 21.74
CA PRO A 60 -1.31 7.74 21.39
C PRO A 60 -1.50 7.51 19.88
N MET A 61 -2.41 8.25 19.24
CA MET A 61 -2.66 8.14 17.81
C MET A 61 -1.48 8.63 16.97
N VAL A 62 -0.88 9.76 17.36
CA VAL A 62 0.30 10.30 16.68
C VAL A 62 1.47 9.32 16.76
N LEU A 63 1.71 8.72 17.94
CA LEU A 63 2.76 7.71 18.10
C LEU A 63 2.47 6.43 17.30
N ALA A 64 1.21 5.97 17.27
CA ALA A 64 0.82 4.82 16.47
C ALA A 64 1.03 5.05 14.96
N LEU A 65 0.70 6.25 14.46
CA LEU A 65 0.95 6.63 13.07
C LEU A 65 2.46 6.67 12.77
N ARG A 66 3.27 7.33 13.62
CA ARG A 66 4.74 7.37 13.44
C ARG A 66 5.38 5.99 13.51
N PHE A 67 4.91 5.14 14.42
CA PHE A 67 5.37 3.77 14.51
C PHE A 67 5.01 2.95 13.27
N SER A 68 3.79 3.11 12.74
CA SER A 68 3.40 2.44 11.49
C SER A 68 4.23 2.90 10.29
N GLY A 69 4.55 4.20 10.20
CA GLY A 69 5.47 4.75 9.20
C GLY A 69 6.89 4.21 9.35
N LEU A 70 7.42 4.16 10.57
CA LEU A 70 8.73 3.55 10.85
C LEU A 70 8.76 2.07 10.45
N LEU A 71 7.73 1.30 10.82
CA LEU A 71 7.63 -0.11 10.45
C LEU A 71 7.57 -0.27 8.93
N ALA A 72 6.81 0.59 8.23
CA ALA A 72 6.76 0.58 6.78
C ALA A 72 8.13 0.88 6.15
N HIS A 73 8.90 1.82 6.70
CA HIS A 73 10.24 2.15 6.24
C HIS A 73 11.25 1.01 6.48
N VAL A 74 11.21 0.37 7.65
CA VAL A 74 12.07 -0.77 7.98
C VAL A 74 11.74 -1.96 7.07
N CYS A 75 10.47 -2.31 6.93
CA CYS A 75 10.03 -3.38 6.03
C CYS A 75 10.42 -3.09 4.57
N SER A 76 10.24 -1.85 4.12
CA SER A 76 10.67 -1.42 2.78
C SER A 76 12.18 -1.59 2.59
N THR A 77 12.98 -1.24 3.61
CA THR A 77 14.44 -1.43 3.59
C THR A 77 14.82 -2.90 3.45
N LEU A 78 14.15 -3.79 4.18
CA LEU A 78 14.36 -5.25 4.08
C LEU A 78 13.95 -5.78 2.70
N LEU A 79 12.86 -5.26 2.12
CA LEU A 79 12.45 -5.61 0.76
C LEU A 79 13.47 -5.13 -0.26
N ILE A 80 14.01 -3.92 -0.16
CA ILE A 80 15.09 -3.44 -1.04
C ILE A 80 16.30 -4.38 -0.97
N TRP A 81 16.72 -4.79 0.24
CA TRP A 81 17.79 -5.79 0.40
C TRP A 81 17.44 -7.11 -0.29
N SER A 82 16.23 -7.62 -0.15
CA SER A 82 15.79 -8.87 -0.77
C SER A 82 15.71 -8.78 -2.30
N ILE A 83 15.05 -7.74 -2.82
CA ILE A 83 14.87 -7.46 -4.25
C ILE A 83 16.22 -7.34 -4.94
N THR A 84 17.12 -6.49 -4.41
CA THR A 84 18.46 -6.30 -4.99
C THR A 84 19.28 -7.59 -5.00
N GLY A 85 19.19 -8.40 -3.94
CA GLY A 85 19.85 -9.70 -3.87
C GLY A 85 19.34 -10.67 -4.96
N GLN A 86 18.02 -10.81 -5.10
CA GLN A 86 17.42 -11.68 -6.11
C GLN A 86 17.75 -11.23 -7.54
N LEU A 87 17.71 -9.93 -7.81
CA LEU A 87 18.08 -9.38 -9.11
C LEU A 87 19.56 -9.63 -9.44
N GLN A 88 20.47 -9.41 -8.49
CA GLN A 88 21.90 -9.68 -8.70
C GLN A 88 22.16 -11.16 -9.02
N GLN A 89 21.52 -12.08 -8.30
CA GLN A 89 21.64 -13.52 -8.57
C GLN A 89 21.13 -13.85 -9.98
N ARG A 90 19.97 -13.31 -10.36
CA ARG A 90 19.35 -13.55 -11.66
C ARG A 90 20.22 -13.09 -12.84
N PHE A 91 20.89 -11.96 -12.71
CA PHE A 91 21.74 -11.40 -13.77
C PHE A 91 23.21 -11.85 -13.68
N GLY A 92 23.58 -12.67 -12.69
CA GLY A 92 24.98 -13.10 -12.48
C GLY A 92 25.93 -11.98 -12.02
N LEU A 93 25.40 -10.85 -11.54
CA LEU A 93 26.16 -9.66 -11.14
C LEU A 93 26.24 -9.52 -9.61
N VAL A 94 26.63 -10.60 -8.94
CA VAL A 94 26.64 -10.68 -7.46
C VAL A 94 27.70 -9.74 -6.89
N SER A 95 27.27 -8.75 -6.11
CA SER A 95 28.17 -7.81 -5.44
C SER A 95 27.57 -7.36 -4.11
N ALA A 96 28.14 -7.87 -3.02
CA ALA A 96 27.74 -7.52 -1.66
C ALA A 96 27.82 -6.00 -1.43
N ARG A 97 28.88 -5.34 -1.91
CA ARG A 97 29.05 -3.89 -1.80
C ARG A 97 27.91 -3.14 -2.48
N LYS A 98 27.56 -3.48 -3.72
CA LYS A 98 26.44 -2.81 -4.43
C LYS A 98 25.11 -3.02 -3.73
N ARG A 99 24.88 -4.23 -3.18
CA ARG A 99 23.66 -4.55 -2.43
C ARG A 99 23.55 -3.70 -1.15
N ILE A 100 24.63 -3.62 -0.37
CA ILE A 100 24.70 -2.79 0.84
C ILE A 100 24.47 -1.32 0.50
N VAL A 101 25.15 -0.79 -0.52
CA VAL A 101 25.00 0.61 -0.95
C VAL A 101 23.56 0.90 -1.37
N ALA A 102 22.91 0.03 -2.14
CA ALA A 102 21.52 0.22 -2.55
C ALA A 102 20.56 0.23 -1.35
N THR A 103 20.75 -0.69 -0.39
CA THR A 103 19.94 -0.73 0.85
C THR A 103 20.18 0.49 1.73
N LEU A 104 21.43 0.92 1.93
CA LEU A 104 21.74 2.11 2.74
C LEU A 104 21.26 3.40 2.07
N ALA A 105 21.35 3.51 0.73
CA ALA A 105 20.84 4.65 -0.01
C ALA A 105 19.33 4.85 0.19
N PHE A 106 18.57 3.76 0.39
CA PHE A 106 17.17 3.81 0.76
C PHE A 106 16.98 4.07 2.26
N ALA A 107 17.61 3.26 3.11
CA ALA A 107 17.43 3.26 4.55
C ALA A 107 17.79 4.60 5.20
N TRP A 108 18.88 5.22 4.73
CA TRP A 108 19.42 6.48 5.23
C TRP A 108 19.04 7.68 4.36
N ASN A 109 18.07 7.53 3.46
CA ASN A 109 17.54 8.68 2.75
C ASN A 109 16.83 9.60 3.76
N PRO A 110 17.32 10.84 3.99
CA PRO A 110 16.76 11.72 5.00
C PRO A 110 15.31 12.11 4.71
N LEU A 111 14.95 12.25 3.42
CA LEU A 111 13.59 12.55 3.01
C LEU A 111 12.65 11.38 3.36
N LEU A 112 13.04 10.14 3.08
CA LEU A 112 12.20 8.98 3.40
C LEU A 112 12.02 8.80 4.91
N LEU A 113 13.10 8.98 5.68
CA LEU A 113 13.04 8.91 7.15
C LEU A 113 12.14 10.00 7.72
N PHE A 114 12.25 11.24 7.22
CA PHE A 114 11.43 12.35 7.66
C PHE A 114 9.95 12.13 7.33
N GLU A 115 9.62 11.78 6.09
CA GLU A 115 8.24 11.54 5.67
C GLU A 115 7.61 10.35 6.40
N ALA A 116 8.35 9.25 6.58
CA ALA A 116 7.83 8.05 7.23
C ALA A 116 7.73 8.21 8.75
N CYS A 117 8.78 8.71 9.42
CA CYS A 117 8.89 8.62 10.88
C CYS A 117 8.48 9.91 11.60
N VAL A 118 8.68 11.08 10.97
CA VAL A 118 8.41 12.38 11.60
C VAL A 118 7.02 12.87 11.21
N ASN A 119 6.75 12.96 9.90
CA ASN A 119 5.45 13.37 9.36
C ASN A 119 4.39 12.27 9.50
N ALA A 120 4.81 11.00 9.54
CA ALA A 120 3.92 9.84 9.48
C ALA A 120 3.02 9.85 8.23
N HIS A 121 3.58 10.23 7.09
CA HIS A 121 2.85 10.27 5.83
C HIS A 121 2.53 8.84 5.37
N ASN A 122 1.29 8.64 4.92
CA ASN A 122 0.84 7.34 4.41
C ASN A 122 1.56 6.88 3.13
N ASP A 123 2.36 7.74 2.49
CA ASP A 123 3.20 7.38 1.34
C ASP A 123 4.27 6.33 1.72
N ALA A 124 4.68 6.24 2.99
CA ALA A 124 5.56 5.17 3.45
C ALA A 124 4.89 3.78 3.35
N VAL A 125 3.61 3.68 3.72
CA VAL A 125 2.81 2.45 3.58
C VAL A 125 2.51 2.15 2.11
N LEU A 126 2.22 3.20 1.32
CA LEU A 126 2.01 3.08 -0.12
C LEU A 126 3.23 2.46 -0.81
N LEU A 127 4.43 2.96 -0.48
CA LEU A 127 5.69 2.46 -1.00
C LEU A 127 5.95 1.01 -0.58
N LEU A 128 5.68 0.65 0.67
CA LEU A 128 5.77 -0.73 1.15
C LEU A 128 4.90 -1.67 0.29
N LEU A 129 3.64 -1.31 0.03
CA LEU A 129 2.73 -2.13 -0.78
C LEU A 129 3.23 -2.30 -2.21
N ILE A 130 3.77 -1.24 -2.82
CA ILE A 130 4.35 -1.30 -4.17
C ILE A 130 5.61 -2.19 -4.18
N LEU A 131 6.48 -2.08 -3.18
CA LEU A 131 7.67 -2.92 -3.06
C LEU A 131 7.32 -4.39 -2.83
N LEU A 132 6.27 -4.69 -2.05
CA LEU A 132 5.74 -6.05 -1.90
C LEU A 132 5.22 -6.59 -3.23
N ALA A 133 4.49 -5.78 -4.01
CA ALA A 133 4.04 -6.18 -5.33
C ALA A 133 5.22 -6.56 -6.25
N ILE A 134 6.25 -5.71 -6.29
CA ILE A 134 7.49 -6.00 -7.05
C ILE A 134 8.15 -7.27 -6.54
N TRP A 135 8.26 -7.44 -5.23
CA TRP A 135 8.89 -8.60 -4.61
C TRP A 135 8.16 -9.91 -4.96
N PHE A 136 6.83 -9.92 -4.98
CA PHE A 136 6.05 -11.08 -5.39
C PHE A 136 6.15 -11.40 -6.89
N LEU A 137 6.47 -10.41 -7.73
CA LEU A 137 6.71 -10.60 -9.17
C LEU A 137 8.11 -11.11 -9.49
N LEU A 138 9.05 -11.05 -8.53
CA LEU A 138 10.36 -11.63 -8.73
C LEU A 138 10.25 -13.15 -8.90
N PRO A 139 11.13 -13.76 -9.72
CA PRO A 139 10.98 -15.16 -10.08
C PRO A 139 11.06 -16.07 -8.85
N GLY A 140 9.99 -16.81 -8.61
CA GLY A 140 9.92 -17.94 -7.69
C GLY A 140 9.31 -19.17 -8.35
N THR A 141 9.20 -20.27 -7.60
CA THR A 141 8.63 -21.55 -8.08
C THR A 141 7.16 -21.45 -8.49
N HIS A 142 6.42 -20.44 -8.00
CA HIS A 142 4.97 -20.29 -8.23
C HIS A 142 4.58 -18.93 -8.82
N LYS A 143 4.81 -18.75 -10.12
CA LYS A 143 4.54 -17.49 -10.85
C LYS A 143 3.09 -17.01 -10.73
N LEU A 144 2.10 -17.91 -10.80
CA LEU A 144 0.69 -17.53 -10.65
C LEU A 144 0.38 -16.98 -9.24
N ARG A 145 0.91 -17.61 -8.19
CA ARG A 145 0.74 -17.12 -6.81
C ARG A 145 1.39 -15.74 -6.64
N GLY A 146 2.58 -15.54 -7.20
CA GLY A 146 3.25 -14.24 -7.23
C GLY A 146 2.39 -13.16 -7.91
N ASN A 147 1.83 -13.47 -9.08
CA ASN A 147 0.97 -12.54 -9.84
C ASN A 147 -0.31 -12.16 -9.07
N ILE A 148 -0.96 -13.13 -8.42
CA ILE A 148 -2.13 -12.89 -7.57
C ILE A 148 -1.75 -11.99 -6.39
N LEU A 149 -0.70 -12.33 -5.64
CA LEU A 149 -0.28 -11.55 -4.47
C LEU A 149 0.14 -10.13 -4.87
N ALA A 150 0.86 -9.98 -5.99
CA ALA A 150 1.21 -8.67 -6.52
C ALA A 150 -0.03 -7.85 -6.91
N THR A 151 -1.03 -8.49 -7.54
CA THR A 151 -2.31 -7.84 -7.87
C THR A 151 -2.99 -7.34 -6.60
N LEU A 152 -3.08 -8.17 -5.55
CA LEU A 152 -3.69 -7.78 -4.28
C LEU A 152 -2.94 -6.62 -3.61
N MET A 153 -1.62 -6.60 -3.64
CA MET A 153 -0.83 -5.48 -3.12
C MET A 153 -1.08 -4.18 -3.90
N LEU A 154 -1.19 -4.24 -5.23
CA LEU A 154 -1.51 -3.07 -6.07
C LEU A 154 -2.96 -2.59 -5.87
N VAL A 155 -3.90 -3.50 -5.62
CA VAL A 155 -5.27 -3.15 -5.24
C VAL A 155 -5.26 -2.36 -3.92
N LEU A 156 -4.60 -2.89 -2.88
CA LEU A 156 -4.49 -2.19 -1.59
C LEU A 156 -3.81 -0.83 -1.75
N ALA A 157 -2.78 -0.72 -2.58
CA ALA A 157 -2.10 0.53 -2.85
C ALA A 157 -3.03 1.55 -3.56
N THR A 158 -3.84 1.09 -4.52
CA THR A 158 -4.81 1.94 -5.25
C THR A 158 -5.98 2.36 -4.36
N CYS A 159 -6.48 1.46 -3.52
CA CYS A 159 -7.47 1.75 -2.49
C CYS A 159 -6.90 2.58 -1.32
N LEU A 160 -5.59 2.82 -1.27
CA LEU A 160 -4.98 3.82 -0.39
C LEU A 160 -4.94 5.17 -1.11
N LYS A 161 -4.39 5.20 -2.34
CA LYS A 161 -4.21 6.40 -3.16
C LYS A 161 -4.46 6.07 -4.64
N LEU A 162 -5.46 6.72 -5.23
CA LEU A 162 -5.95 6.38 -6.58
C LEU A 162 -4.88 6.53 -7.68
N ASN A 163 -3.87 7.38 -7.47
CA ASN A 163 -2.77 7.57 -8.41
C ASN A 163 -1.98 6.29 -8.71
N VAL A 164 -2.00 5.28 -7.83
CA VAL A 164 -1.34 3.99 -8.08
C VAL A 164 -2.00 3.21 -9.23
N ALA A 165 -3.27 3.50 -9.57
CA ALA A 165 -3.92 2.88 -10.73
C ALA A 165 -3.16 3.12 -12.04
N LEU A 166 -2.33 4.16 -12.11
CA LEU A 166 -1.44 4.42 -13.25
C LEU A 166 -0.38 3.33 -13.47
N LEU A 167 -0.08 2.50 -12.46
CA LEU A 167 0.83 1.36 -12.58
C LEU A 167 0.16 0.13 -13.23
N LEU A 168 -1.17 0.06 -13.24
CA LEU A 168 -1.93 -1.07 -13.78
C LEU A 168 -1.56 -1.43 -15.24
N PRO A 169 -1.51 -0.51 -16.21
CA PRO A 169 -1.15 -0.86 -17.58
C PRO A 169 0.25 -1.50 -17.68
N PHE A 170 1.23 -0.98 -16.93
CA PHE A 170 2.59 -1.55 -16.92
C PHE A 170 2.61 -2.94 -16.30
N PHE A 171 1.86 -3.15 -15.22
CA PHE A 171 1.69 -4.46 -14.59
C PHE A 171 1.05 -5.46 -15.57
N LEU A 172 -0.05 -5.11 -16.23
CA LEU A 172 -0.71 -6.00 -17.19
C LEU A 172 0.18 -6.33 -18.40
N ILE A 173 0.95 -5.36 -18.92
CA ILE A 173 1.95 -5.60 -19.97
C ILE A 173 3.03 -6.58 -19.50
N PHE A 174 3.49 -6.47 -18.25
CA PHE A 174 4.45 -7.40 -17.67
C PHE A 174 3.89 -8.83 -17.61
N ILE A 175 2.66 -8.99 -17.11
CA ILE A 175 1.99 -10.30 -17.02
C ILE A 175 1.78 -10.91 -18.40
N TRP A 176 1.36 -10.10 -19.38
CA TRP A 176 1.16 -10.51 -20.76
C TRP A 176 2.46 -10.99 -21.41
N LYS A 177 3.56 -10.25 -21.24
CA LYS A 177 4.89 -10.66 -21.73
C LYS A 177 5.34 -11.99 -21.10
N GLN A 178 5.13 -12.14 -19.80
CA GLN A 178 5.43 -13.39 -19.09
C GLN A 178 4.56 -14.55 -19.61
N GLU A 179 3.30 -14.29 -19.93
CA GLU A 179 2.33 -15.30 -20.42
C GLU A 179 2.69 -15.78 -21.82
N ASN A 180 3.05 -14.86 -22.73
CA ASN A 180 3.48 -15.19 -24.08
C ASN A 180 4.77 -16.02 -24.11
N GLN A 181 5.70 -15.78 -23.17
CA GLN A 181 6.92 -16.58 -23.07
C GLN A 181 6.66 -18.02 -22.61
N GLU A 182 5.63 -18.26 -21.79
CA GLU A 182 5.29 -19.57 -21.23
C GLU A 182 4.37 -20.38 -22.14
N ASN A 183 3.37 -19.73 -22.73
CA ASN A 183 2.31 -20.37 -23.50
C ASN A 183 2.58 -20.41 -25.01
N ALA A 184 3.85 -20.33 -25.42
CA ALA A 184 4.23 -20.39 -26.85
C ALA A 184 3.67 -21.63 -27.57
N LEU A 185 3.43 -22.74 -26.83
CA LEU A 185 2.81 -23.96 -27.33
C LEU A 185 1.27 -23.98 -27.26
N LEU A 186 0.64 -23.29 -26.30
CA LEU A 186 -0.79 -23.46 -25.97
C LEU A 186 -1.72 -22.39 -26.59
N ARG A 187 -1.16 -21.35 -27.23
CA ARG A 187 -1.88 -20.31 -28.01
C ARG A 187 -3.08 -19.65 -27.31
N THR A 188 -3.13 -19.63 -25.98
CA THR A 188 -4.10 -18.85 -25.20
C THR A 188 -3.42 -17.64 -24.55
N PRO A 189 -2.84 -16.70 -25.33
CA PRO A 189 -2.39 -15.45 -24.75
C PRO A 189 -3.60 -14.76 -24.13
N PHE A 190 -3.39 -14.01 -23.05
CA PHE A 190 -4.37 -13.09 -22.44
C PHE A 190 -5.24 -13.66 -21.31
N VAL A 191 -5.36 -14.98 -21.09
CA VAL A 191 -6.24 -15.51 -20.03
C VAL A 191 -5.76 -15.08 -18.65
N ARG A 192 -4.47 -15.22 -18.36
CA ARG A 192 -3.90 -14.79 -17.08
C ARG A 192 -3.95 -13.27 -16.95
N THR A 193 -3.63 -12.56 -18.01
CA THR A 193 -3.66 -11.09 -18.03
C THR A 193 -5.08 -10.57 -17.71
N LEU A 194 -6.10 -11.11 -18.39
CA LEU A 194 -7.51 -10.79 -18.14
C LEU A 194 -7.93 -11.19 -16.72
N SER A 195 -7.51 -12.36 -16.23
CA SER A 195 -7.80 -12.81 -14.87
C SER A 195 -7.24 -11.85 -13.82
N MET A 196 -6.02 -11.33 -14.00
CA MET A 196 -5.44 -10.34 -13.08
C MET A 196 -6.17 -8.99 -13.17
N ALA A 197 -6.59 -8.56 -14.37
CA ALA A 197 -7.38 -7.34 -14.53
C ALA A 197 -8.76 -7.45 -13.84
N LEU A 198 -9.44 -8.59 -13.99
CA LEU A 198 -10.72 -8.87 -13.33
C LEU A 198 -10.56 -8.97 -11.82
N LEU A 199 -9.52 -9.66 -11.33
CA LEU A 199 -9.20 -9.72 -9.91
C LEU A 199 -8.96 -8.32 -9.35
N TYR A 200 -8.18 -7.50 -10.06
CA TYR A 200 -7.88 -6.13 -9.66
C TYR A 200 -9.15 -5.27 -9.52
N ALA A 201 -9.99 -5.24 -10.57
CA ALA A 201 -11.23 -4.46 -10.57
C ALA A 201 -12.23 -5.00 -9.53
N GLY A 202 -12.41 -6.32 -9.46
CA GLY A 202 -13.31 -6.97 -8.51
C GLY A 202 -12.91 -6.70 -7.07
N SER A 203 -11.62 -6.81 -6.73
CA SER A 203 -11.14 -6.53 -5.37
C SER A 203 -11.27 -5.05 -4.98
N ILE A 204 -11.10 -4.10 -5.91
CA ILE A 204 -11.39 -2.68 -5.64
C ILE A 204 -12.87 -2.51 -5.29
N ILE A 205 -13.77 -3.05 -6.11
CA ILE A 205 -15.22 -2.96 -5.86
C ILE A 205 -15.56 -3.55 -4.48
N LEU A 206 -15.02 -4.73 -4.15
CA LEU A 206 -15.23 -5.38 -2.85
C LEU A 206 -14.74 -4.53 -1.68
N LEU A 207 -13.60 -3.85 -1.79
CA LEU A 207 -13.08 -2.98 -0.73
C LEU A 207 -13.88 -1.69 -0.56
N TYR A 208 -14.48 -1.18 -1.62
CA TYR A 208 -15.34 0.01 -1.57
C TYR A 208 -16.79 -0.30 -1.18
N ALA A 209 -17.25 -1.54 -1.34
CA ALA A 209 -18.64 -1.92 -1.09
C ALA A 209 -19.17 -1.55 0.31
N PRO A 210 -18.42 -1.73 1.42
CA PRO A 210 -18.87 -1.32 2.76
C PRO A 210 -19.01 0.21 2.96
N PHE A 211 -18.56 1.01 1.98
CA PHE A 211 -18.60 2.47 2.04
C PHE A 211 -19.64 3.08 1.09
N TRP A 212 -20.47 2.25 0.45
CA TRP A 212 -21.60 2.73 -0.34
C TRP A 212 -22.76 3.18 0.56
N GLN A 213 -23.73 3.93 0.02
CA GLN A 213 -24.81 4.56 0.78
C GLN A 213 -25.69 3.60 1.62
N ASN A 214 -25.57 2.28 1.42
CA ASN A 214 -26.27 1.23 2.18
C ASN A 214 -25.33 0.05 2.55
N GLY A 215 -24.01 0.27 2.55
CA GLY A 215 -22.98 -0.74 2.81
C GLY A 215 -22.61 -0.89 4.28
#